data_AF-A0A811UYQ6-F1
#
_entry.id   AF-A0A811UYQ6-F1
#
_cell.length_a   1.000
_cell.length_b   1.000
_cell.length_c   1.000
_cell.angle_alpha   90.00
_cell.angle_beta   90.00
_cell.angle_gamma   90.00
#
_symmetry.space_group_name_H-M   'P 1'
#
loop_
_entity.id
_entity.type
_entity.pdbx_description
1 polymer ?
#
loop_
_entity_poly.entity_id
_entity_poly.type
_entity_poly.pdbx_seq_one_letter_code
_entity_poly.pdbx_strand_id
1 'polypeptide(L)'
;MAVELTQVGIEVTGIEVKFKMQNLISKYKKLKAEMGPSGTSPPTWPLFEKMAKIVGGYRSMNVEGVVEESFSLDTQVPSMSPIAISPAFSTQGLSSDSEQQSTSSSAQHTRSSRQQNPATANLQEITATIDKCCKNIESALKDLAENDKRKTESLAAMCETSQMLATKMMEFLNKNN
;
A
#
# COMPACT_ATOMS: atom_id res chain seq x y z
N MET A 1 3.19 24.04 1.90
CA MET A 1 3.45 24.04 0.45
C MET A 1 3.37 25.43 -0.21
N ALA A 2 2.21 26.09 -0.34
CA ALA A 2 2.18 27.40 -1.01
C ALA A 2 3.05 28.47 -0.30
N VAL A 3 2.94 28.54 1.04
CA VAL A 3 3.77 29.42 1.88
C VAL A 3 5.27 29.12 1.74
N GLU A 4 5.66 27.85 1.72
CA GLU A 4 7.05 27.42 1.53
C GLU A 4 7.57 27.78 0.13
N LEU A 5 6.73 27.67 -0.89
CA LEU A 5 7.08 28.05 -2.27
C LEU A 5 7.29 29.56 -2.39
N THR A 6 6.46 30.36 -1.72
CA THR A 6 6.66 31.81 -1.64
C THR A 6 7.96 32.18 -0.94
N GLN A 7 8.35 31.43 0.11
CA GLN A 7 9.61 31.66 0.82
C GLN A 7 10.86 31.42 -0.05
N VAL A 8 10.76 30.59 -1.09
CA VAL A 8 11.82 30.37 -2.09
C VAL A 8 11.65 31.25 -3.35
N GLY A 9 10.79 32.27 -3.29
CA GLY A 9 10.57 33.23 -4.37
C GLY A 9 9.60 32.78 -5.46
N ILE A 10 8.84 31.70 -5.23
CA ILE A 10 7.82 31.20 -6.16
C ILE A 10 6.44 31.63 -5.65
N GLU A 11 5.90 32.68 -6.24
CA GLU A 11 4.54 33.14 -5.95
C GLU A 11 3.53 32.17 -6.57
N VAL A 12 2.89 31.36 -5.71
CA VAL A 12 1.78 30.50 -6.07
C VAL A 12 0.75 30.50 -4.94
N THR A 13 -0.52 30.58 -5.31
CA THR A 13 -1.63 30.45 -4.37
C THR A 13 -1.85 29.00 -3.98
N GLY A 14 -2.47 28.76 -2.82
CA GLY A 14 -2.86 27.42 -2.40
C GLY A 14 -3.79 26.71 -3.38
N ILE A 15 -4.65 27.48 -4.06
CA ILE A 15 -5.59 26.97 -5.07
C ILE A 15 -4.83 26.47 -6.29
N GLU A 16 -3.85 27.23 -6.79
CA GLU A 16 -3.03 26.82 -7.92
C GLU A 16 -2.21 25.58 -7.62
N VAL A 17 -1.63 25.50 -6.42
CA VAL A 17 -0.91 24.31 -5.96
C VAL A 17 -1.82 23.09 -5.97
N LYS A 18 -3.04 23.20 -5.41
CA LYS A 18 -4.03 22.13 -5.42
C LYS A 18 -4.37 21.68 -6.83
N PHE A 19 -4.67 22.63 -7.72
CA PHE A 19 -5.08 22.34 -9.09
C PHE A 19 -3.95 21.69 -9.92
N LYS A 20 -2.72 22.21 -9.78
CA LYS A 20 -1.53 21.62 -10.41
C LYS A 20 -1.28 20.20 -9.90
N MET A 21 -1.38 19.96 -8.59
CA MET A 21 -1.23 18.63 -8.03
C MET A 21 -2.29 17.66 -8.55
N GLN A 22 -3.56 18.06 -8.57
CA GLN A 22 -4.64 17.25 -9.13
C GLN A 22 -4.40 16.91 -10.61
N ASN A 23 -3.98 17.88 -11.42
CA ASN A 23 -3.65 17.64 -12.82
C ASN A 23 -2.49 16.64 -13.01
N LEU A 24 -1.45 16.75 -12.18
CA LEU A 24 -0.32 15.80 -12.19
C LEU A 24 -0.78 14.39 -11.79
N ILE A 25 -1.63 14.26 -10.78
CA ILE A 25 -2.19 12.98 -10.34
C ILE A 25 -3.05 12.36 -11.45
N SER A 26 -3.95 13.14 -12.04
CA SER A 26 -4.83 12.67 -13.12
C SER A 26 -4.04 12.20 -14.33
N LYS A 27 -3.00 12.96 -14.74
CA LYS A 27 -2.10 12.57 -15.83
C LYS A 27 -1.34 11.27 -15.50
N TYR A 28 -0.85 11.13 -14.27
CA TYR A 28 -0.21 9.90 -13.81
C TYR A 28 -1.15 8.69 -13.87
N LYS A 29 -2.37 8.82 -13.31
CA LYS A 29 -3.36 7.74 -13.31
C LYS A 29 -3.71 7.29 -14.73
N LYS A 30 -3.87 8.24 -15.66
CA LYS A 30 -4.13 7.94 -17.07
C LYS A 30 -2.99 7.15 -17.72
N LEU A 31 -1.75 7.65 -17.60
CA LEU A 31 -0.57 6.97 -18.16
C LEU A 31 -0.36 5.58 -17.54
N LYS A 32 -0.61 5.45 -16.24
CA LYS A 32 -0.52 4.17 -15.54
C LYS A 32 -1.56 3.16 -16.04
N ALA A 33 -2.78 3.61 -16.34
CA ALA A 33 -3.82 2.76 -16.92
C ALA A 33 -3.47 2.32 -18.35
N GLU A 34 -2.92 3.24 -19.15
CA GLU A 34 -2.53 2.98 -20.55
C GLU A 34 -1.36 1.98 -20.67
N MET A 35 -0.46 1.90 -19.67
CA MET A 35 0.65 0.93 -19.67
C MET A 35 0.19 -0.54 -19.58
N GLY A 36 -1.05 -0.78 -19.12
CA GLY A 36 -1.58 -2.14 -18.91
C GLY A 36 -0.73 -3.00 -17.96
N PRO A 37 -1.16 -4.25 -17.68
CA PRO A 37 -0.38 -5.19 -16.87
C PRO A 37 0.91 -5.67 -17.55
N SER A 38 1.03 -5.47 -18.87
CA SER A 38 2.16 -5.95 -19.68
C SER A 38 3.30 -4.94 -19.83
N GLY A 39 3.20 -3.74 -19.22
CA GLY A 39 4.31 -2.79 -19.13
C GLY A 39 4.80 -2.25 -20.48
N THR A 40 3.93 -2.11 -21.47
CA THR A 40 4.35 -1.65 -22.81
C THR A 40 4.83 -0.20 -22.74
N SER A 41 6.07 0.02 -23.18
CA SER A 41 6.82 1.28 -23.33
C SER A 41 6.79 2.26 -22.15
N PRO A 42 7.95 2.62 -21.56
CA PRO A 42 8.03 3.64 -20.51
C PRO A 42 7.32 4.94 -20.96
N PRO A 43 6.55 5.60 -20.08
CA PRO A 43 5.83 6.78 -20.49
C PRO A 43 6.85 7.88 -20.73
N THR A 44 6.74 8.57 -21.86
CA THR A 44 7.63 9.69 -22.25
C THR A 44 7.62 10.85 -21.25
N TRP A 45 6.72 10.81 -20.27
CA TRP A 45 6.57 11.87 -19.29
C TRP A 45 7.65 11.79 -18.20
N PRO A 46 8.62 12.72 -18.15
CA PRO A 46 9.77 12.61 -17.25
C PRO A 46 9.42 12.69 -15.75
N LEU A 47 8.21 13.15 -15.43
CA LEU A 47 7.72 13.25 -14.06
C LEU A 47 7.03 11.97 -13.60
N PHE A 48 6.83 10.96 -14.46
CA PHE A 48 6.06 9.77 -14.11
C PHE A 48 6.65 9.02 -12.91
N GLU A 49 7.96 8.75 -12.91
CA GLU A 49 8.61 8.03 -11.81
C GLU A 49 8.55 8.83 -10.50
N LYS A 50 8.76 10.15 -10.58
CA LYS A 50 8.64 11.05 -9.43
C LYS A 50 7.22 11.04 -8.87
N MET A 51 6.22 11.05 -9.75
CA MET A 51 4.81 10.99 -9.35
C MET A 51 4.42 9.63 -8.79
N ALA A 52 4.98 8.54 -9.31
CA ALA A 52 4.78 7.20 -8.78
C ALA A 52 5.27 7.08 -7.33
N LYS A 53 6.42 7.69 -7.00
CA LYS A 53 6.95 7.76 -5.62
C LYS A 53 6.04 8.57 -4.70
N ILE A 54 5.57 9.73 -5.16
CA ILE A 54 4.68 10.61 -4.37
C ILE A 54 3.33 9.94 -4.09
N VAL A 55 2.68 9.40 -5.14
CA VAL A 55 1.36 8.76 -5.03
C VAL A 55 1.45 7.39 -4.34
N GLY A 56 2.48 6.60 -4.65
CA GLY A 56 2.71 5.29 -4.04
C GLY A 56 3.07 5.39 -2.55
N GLY A 57 3.94 6.34 -2.19
CA GLY A 57 4.31 6.61 -0.79
C GLY A 57 3.13 7.08 0.06
N TYR A 58 2.24 7.90 -0.52
CA TYR A 58 1.01 8.32 0.15
C TYR A 58 0.08 7.12 0.43
N ARG A 59 -0.06 6.19 -0.52
CA ARG A 59 -0.86 4.97 -0.35
C ARG A 59 -0.29 4.06 0.76
N SER A 60 1.03 3.89 0.85
CA SER A 60 1.63 3.07 1.91
C SER A 60 1.51 3.67 3.32
N MET A 61 1.31 4.99 3.42
CA MET A 61 1.23 5.70 4.71
C MET A 61 -0.20 6.05 5.12
N ASN A 62 -1.15 6.08 4.17
CA ASN A 62 -2.57 6.32 4.40
C ASN A 62 -3.36 5.01 4.23
N VAL A 63 -3.43 4.21 5.29
CA VAL A 63 -4.13 2.92 5.32
C VAL A 63 -5.65 3.08 5.08
N GLU A 64 -6.23 4.20 5.52
CA GLU A 64 -7.66 4.53 5.34
C GLU A 64 -8.05 4.63 3.85
N GLY A 65 -7.23 5.31 3.04
CA GLY A 65 -7.48 5.48 1.60
C GLY A 65 -7.18 4.24 0.74
N VAL A 66 -6.44 3.24 1.26
CA VAL A 66 -6.14 2.00 0.53
C VAL A 66 -7.35 1.07 0.47
N VAL A 67 -8.20 1.11 1.50
CA VAL A 67 -9.39 0.27 1.59
C VAL A 67 -10.42 0.67 0.52
N GLU A 68 -10.65 1.97 0.29
CA GLU A 68 -11.66 2.45 -0.67
C GLU A 68 -11.37 2.12 -2.14
N GLU A 69 -10.11 2.21 -2.60
CA GLU A 69 -9.76 1.85 -3.99
C GLU A 69 -9.71 0.32 -4.22
N SER A 70 -9.73 -0.51 -3.16
CA SER A 70 -9.74 -1.99 -3.29
C SER A 70 -11.13 -2.57 -3.55
N PHE A 71 -12.20 -1.79 -3.36
CA PHE A 71 -13.59 -2.20 -3.63
C PHE A 71 -14.12 -1.73 -5.00
N SER A 72 -13.35 -0.97 -5.77
CA SER A 72 -13.75 -0.49 -7.10
C SER A 72 -13.32 -1.42 -8.25
N LEU A 73 -13.30 -2.74 -7.99
CA LEU A 73 -13.06 -3.76 -9.01
C LEU A 73 -14.20 -4.77 -9.03
N ASP A 74 -15.41 -4.35 -9.44
CA ASP A 74 -16.24 -5.16 -10.31
C ASP A 74 -17.44 -4.38 -10.86
N THR A 75 -17.47 -4.15 -12.16
CA THR A 75 -18.70 -4.32 -12.97
C THR A 75 -18.24 -4.56 -14.40
N GLN A 76 -17.53 -5.68 -14.62
CA GLN A 76 -17.47 -6.24 -15.95
C GLN A 76 -18.79 -6.98 -16.17
N VAL A 77 -19.79 -6.27 -16.70
CA VAL A 77 -21.01 -6.90 -17.22
C VAL A 77 -20.57 -7.90 -18.30
N PRO A 78 -20.81 -9.22 -18.16
CA PRO A 78 -20.58 -10.14 -19.24
C PRO A 78 -21.55 -9.78 -20.36
N SER A 79 -21.02 -9.29 -21.48
CA SER A 79 -21.80 -9.16 -22.71
C SER A 79 -22.19 -10.56 -23.16
N MET A 80 -23.40 -10.97 -22.78
CA MET A 80 -24.06 -12.16 -23.30
C MET A 80 -24.37 -11.92 -24.78
N SER A 81 -23.61 -12.57 -25.66
CA SER A 81 -23.97 -12.71 -27.07
C SER A 81 -25.31 -13.44 -27.19
N PRO A 82 -26.32 -12.91 -27.90
CA PRO A 82 -27.61 -13.57 -28.03
C PRO A 82 -27.50 -14.78 -28.97
N ILE A 83 -27.90 -15.93 -28.43
CA ILE A 83 -28.20 -17.17 -29.14
C ILE A 83 -29.30 -16.90 -30.18
N ALA A 84 -29.00 -17.10 -31.46
CA ALA A 84 -30.00 -17.17 -32.52
C ALA A 84 -30.45 -18.63 -32.69
N ILE A 85 -31.76 -18.84 -32.59
CA ILE A 85 -32.44 -20.13 -32.67
C ILE A 85 -32.98 -20.35 -34.11
N SER A 86 -32.68 -21.53 -34.67
CA SER A 86 -33.42 -22.34 -35.69
C SER A 86 -33.34 -21.99 -37.19
N PRO A 87 -33.67 -22.92 -38.14
CA PRO A 87 -33.87 -24.39 -38.05
C PRO A 87 -33.18 -25.26 -39.17
N ALA A 88 -33.14 -26.58 -38.91
CA ALA A 88 -33.24 -27.76 -39.80
C ALA A 88 -32.35 -27.93 -41.07
N PHE A 89 -31.49 -28.96 -41.04
CA PHE A 89 -31.53 -30.04 -42.06
C PHE A 89 -30.90 -31.35 -41.54
N SER A 90 -31.64 -32.45 -41.69
CA SER A 90 -31.31 -33.83 -41.31
C SER A 90 -30.15 -34.42 -42.09
N THR A 91 -29.33 -35.29 -41.46
CA THR A 91 -29.15 -36.71 -41.89
C THR A 91 -28.31 -37.54 -40.89
N GLN A 92 -29.00 -38.49 -40.25
CA GLN A 92 -28.69 -39.91 -39.98
C GLN A 92 -27.24 -40.43 -39.72
N GLY A 93 -27.16 -41.34 -38.72
CA GLY A 93 -26.18 -42.42 -38.58
C GLY A 93 -25.86 -42.72 -37.10
N LEU A 94 -26.69 -43.44 -36.34
CA LEU A 94 -26.78 -44.91 -36.14
C LEU A 94 -25.67 -45.58 -35.29
N SER A 95 -26.15 -46.37 -34.31
CA SER A 95 -25.54 -47.49 -33.54
C SER A 95 -24.72 -47.11 -32.29
N SER A 96 -25.16 -47.40 -31.04
CA SER A 96 -25.24 -48.71 -30.34
C SER A 96 -23.97 -49.54 -30.43
N ASP A 97 -23.25 -49.78 -29.32
CA ASP A 97 -23.49 -50.96 -28.47
C ASP A 97 -22.68 -50.89 -27.15
N SER A 98 -22.94 -51.89 -26.30
CA SER A 98 -22.79 -52.00 -24.86
C SER A 98 -21.46 -52.62 -24.38
N GLU A 99 -21.37 -52.82 -23.05
CA GLU A 99 -20.61 -53.87 -22.30
C GLU A 99 -19.30 -53.55 -21.54
N GLN A 100 -19.49 -53.29 -20.24
CA GLN A 100 -18.96 -53.94 -19.02
C GLN A 100 -17.59 -54.70 -18.94
N GLN A 101 -16.86 -54.29 -17.87
CA GLN A 101 -16.17 -55.05 -16.79
C GLN A 101 -14.78 -55.75 -16.92
N SER A 102 -13.91 -55.31 -15.99
CA SER A 102 -13.18 -56.09 -14.95
C SER A 102 -11.69 -56.45 -15.09
N THR A 103 -10.93 -56.00 -14.07
CA THR A 103 -9.77 -56.63 -13.37
C THR A 103 -8.46 -56.81 -14.15
N SER A 104 -7.23 -56.65 -13.63
CA SER A 104 -6.71 -56.58 -12.26
C SER A 104 -5.25 -56.08 -12.26
N SER A 105 -4.88 -55.44 -11.14
CA SER A 105 -3.58 -55.49 -10.42
C SER A 105 -2.25 -55.22 -11.13
N SER A 106 -1.60 -54.13 -10.72
CA SER A 106 -0.19 -54.20 -10.32
C SER A 106 0.13 -53.17 -9.25
N ALA A 107 0.29 -53.65 -8.01
CA ALA A 107 0.85 -52.89 -6.91
C ALA A 107 2.36 -53.20 -6.85
N GLN A 108 3.21 -52.22 -7.13
CA GLN A 108 4.59 -52.21 -6.62
C GLN A 108 4.98 -50.80 -6.19
N HIS A 109 5.33 -50.71 -4.91
CA HIS A 109 5.99 -49.60 -4.25
C HIS A 109 7.24 -49.12 -4.99
N THR A 110 7.37 -47.80 -5.14
CA THR A 110 8.67 -47.12 -4.97
C THR A 110 8.50 -45.86 -4.14
N ARG A 111 9.44 -45.71 -3.21
CA ARG A 111 9.56 -44.69 -2.18
C ARG A 111 9.76 -43.28 -2.75
N SER A 112 9.27 -42.31 -1.97
CA SER A 112 9.88 -40.99 -1.72
C SER A 112 10.14 -40.06 -2.91
N SER A 113 9.30 -39.04 -3.03
CA SER A 113 9.81 -37.67 -3.08
C SER A 113 8.80 -36.74 -2.44
N ARG A 114 9.11 -36.29 -1.21
CA ARG A 114 8.41 -35.17 -0.58
C ARG A 114 8.80 -33.92 -1.38
N GLN A 115 8.08 -33.64 -2.46
CA GLN A 115 8.10 -32.34 -3.12
C GLN A 115 7.62 -31.32 -2.09
N GLN A 116 8.55 -30.66 -1.40
CA GLN A 116 8.24 -29.44 -0.69
C GLN A 116 7.88 -28.40 -1.76
N ASN A 117 6.60 -28.02 -1.78
CA ASN A 117 6.09 -27.01 -2.71
C ASN A 117 6.85 -25.68 -2.48
N PRO A 118 7.48 -25.09 -3.50
CA PRO A 118 8.19 -23.81 -3.37
C PRO A 118 7.28 -22.65 -2.92
N ALA A 119 5.96 -22.80 -3.08
CA ALA A 119 4.96 -21.85 -2.60
C ALA A 119 4.87 -21.75 -1.05
N THR A 120 5.12 -22.83 -0.31
CA THR A 120 5.02 -22.80 1.16
C THR A 120 6.25 -22.17 1.82
N ALA A 121 7.43 -22.33 1.21
CA ALA A 121 8.66 -21.70 1.70
C ALA A 121 8.62 -20.17 1.55
N ASN A 122 8.10 -19.68 0.42
CA ASN A 122 7.99 -18.25 0.14
C ASN A 122 6.99 -17.56 1.09
N LEU A 123 5.86 -18.22 1.39
CA LEU A 123 4.90 -17.72 2.40
C LEU A 123 5.50 -17.65 3.80
N GLN A 124 6.29 -18.65 4.20
CA GLN A 124 6.93 -18.66 5.51
C GLN A 124 7.95 -17.52 5.67
N GLU A 125 8.70 -17.22 4.62
CA GLU A 125 9.64 -16.10 4.58
C GLU A 125 8.93 -14.74 4.65
N ILE A 126 7.81 -14.60 3.95
CA ILE A 126 6.96 -13.40 4.02
C ILE A 126 6.43 -13.21 5.45
N THR A 127 5.89 -14.25 6.07
CA THR A 127 5.39 -14.18 7.46
C THR A 127 6.50 -13.80 8.43
N ALA A 128 7.69 -14.40 8.32
CA ALA A 128 8.83 -14.06 9.17
C ALA A 128 9.28 -12.60 8.99
N THR A 129 9.21 -12.09 7.76
CA THR A 129 9.55 -10.69 7.45
C THR A 129 8.52 -9.72 8.05
N ILE A 130 7.23 -10.05 7.96
CA ILE A 130 6.15 -9.29 8.58
C ILE A 130 6.32 -9.26 10.10
N ASP A 131 6.53 -10.42 10.74
CA ASP A 131 6.73 -10.49 12.19
C ASP A 131 7.93 -9.67 12.66
N LYS A 132 9.03 -9.71 11.90
CA LYS A 132 10.21 -8.87 12.18
C LYS A 132 9.89 -7.39 12.03
N CYS A 133 9.13 -7.01 11.01
CA CYS A 133 8.69 -5.63 10.80
C CYS A 133 7.84 -5.13 11.96
N CYS A 134 6.84 -5.90 12.38
CA CYS A 134 5.96 -5.58 13.50
C CYS A 134 6.76 -5.34 14.79
N LYS A 135 7.70 -6.24 15.13
CA LYS A 135 8.56 -6.09 16.31
C LYS A 135 9.44 -4.84 16.27
N ASN A 136 9.99 -4.53 15.09
CA ASN A 136 10.80 -3.32 14.92
C ASN A 136 9.96 -2.05 15.10
N ILE A 137 8.74 -2.03 14.58
CA ILE A 137 7.80 -0.91 14.74
C ILE A 137 7.44 -0.75 16.22
N GLU A 138 7.10 -1.84 16.92
CA GLU A 138 6.80 -1.80 18.36
C GLU A 138 7.95 -1.24 19.18
N SER A 139 9.19 -1.67 18.90
CA SER A 139 10.38 -1.13 19.56
C SER A 139 10.54 0.36 19.29
N ALA A 140 10.41 0.79 18.04
CA ALA A 140 10.57 2.19 17.66
C ALA A 140 9.49 3.09 18.30
N LEU A 141 8.25 2.62 18.41
CA LEU A 141 7.18 3.33 19.09
C LEU A 141 7.45 3.47 20.59
N LYS A 142 8.00 2.44 21.22
CA LYS A 142 8.40 2.49 22.63
C LYS A 142 9.52 3.51 22.87
N ASP A 143 10.53 3.50 22.02
CA ASP A 143 11.65 4.43 22.10
C ASP A 143 11.20 5.89 21.90
N LEU A 144 10.24 6.11 20.99
CA LEU A 144 9.64 7.42 20.76
C LEU A 144 8.87 7.91 22.00
N ALA A 145 8.05 7.05 22.60
CA ALA A 145 7.31 7.39 23.82
C ALA A 145 8.25 7.72 25.00
N GLU A 146 9.36 6.99 25.13
CA GLU A 146 10.37 7.27 26.16
C GLU A 146 11.15 8.56 25.88
N ASN A 147 11.40 8.87 24.60
CA ASN A 147 12.02 10.13 24.21
C ASN A 147 11.12 11.34 24.54
N ASP A 148 9.83 11.26 24.21
CA ASP A 148 8.86 12.32 24.49
C ASP A 148 8.67 12.53 25.99
N LYS A 149 8.65 11.44 26.78
CA LYS A 149 8.63 11.53 28.24
C LYS A 149 9.86 12.27 28.77
N ARG A 150 11.08 11.89 28.36
CA ARG A 150 12.33 12.56 28.79
C ARG A 150 12.36 14.03 28.40
N LYS A 151 11.88 14.37 27.19
CA LYS A 151 11.80 15.75 26.72
C LYS A 151 10.85 16.58 27.57
N THR A 152 9.71 16.01 27.95
CA THR A 152 8.72 16.66 28.81
C THR A 152 9.28 16.90 30.21
N GLU A 153 9.92 15.91 30.81
CA GLU A 153 10.57 16.02 32.12
C GLU A 153 11.69 17.07 32.12
N SER A 154 12.51 17.10 31.06
CA SER A 154 13.57 18.10 30.91
C SER A 154 13.02 19.53 30.80
N LEU A 155 11.93 19.72 30.04
CA LEU A 155 11.28 21.02 29.92
C LEU A 155 10.68 21.48 31.27
N ALA A 156 10.05 20.56 32.00
CA ALA A 156 9.51 20.85 33.33
C ALA A 156 10.60 21.29 34.33
N ALA A 157 11.73 20.58 34.36
CA ALA A 157 12.86 20.93 35.23
C ALA A 157 13.48 22.31 34.89
N MET A 158 13.53 22.65 33.59
CA MET A 158 13.99 23.96 33.14
C MET A 158 13.03 25.08 33.59
N CYS A 159 11.73 24.86 33.46
CA CYS A 159 10.71 25.80 33.94
C CYS A 159 10.80 26.03 35.45
N GLU A 160 10.98 24.97 36.23
CA GLU A 160 11.15 25.06 37.69
C GLU A 160 12.40 25.85 38.08
N THR A 161 13.53 25.56 37.41
CA THR A 161 14.79 26.29 37.64
C THR A 161 14.64 27.77 37.30
N SER A 162 13.99 28.09 36.19
CA SER A 162 13.72 29.48 35.79
C SER A 162 12.82 30.20 36.79
N GLN A 163 11.78 29.54 37.31
CA GLN A 163 10.90 30.11 38.34
C GLN A 163 11.66 30.37 39.64
N MET A 164 12.48 29.41 40.10
CA MET A 164 13.30 29.57 41.29
C MET A 164 14.27 30.76 41.17
N LEU A 165 14.92 30.91 40.01
CA LEU A 165 15.81 32.04 39.73
C LEU A 165 15.05 33.37 39.81
N ALA A 166 13.87 33.46 39.18
CA ALA A 166 13.04 34.66 39.23
C ALA A 166 12.61 35.01 40.66
N THR A 167 12.19 34.02 41.45
CA THR A 167 11.83 34.22 42.87
C THR A 167 13.01 34.74 43.68
N LYS A 168 14.20 34.12 43.56
CA LYS A 168 15.40 34.57 44.26
C LYS A 168 15.83 35.99 43.88
N MET A 169 15.68 36.36 42.60
CA MET A 169 15.94 37.73 42.15
C MET A 169 14.98 38.73 42.78
N MET A 170 13.68 38.40 42.86
CA MET A 170 12.69 39.25 43.53
C MET A 170 12.98 39.40 45.03
N GLU A 171 13.32 38.32 45.72
CA GLU A 171 13.71 38.37 47.14
C GLU A 171 14.94 39.26 47.37
N PHE A 172 15.94 39.17 46.50
CA PHE A 172 17.15 39.99 46.59
C PHE A 172 16.84 41.49 46.41
N LEU A 173 15.99 41.84 45.45
CA LEU A 173 15.58 43.24 45.23
C LEU A 173 14.77 43.79 46.42
N ASN A 174 13.86 42.99 46.98
CA ASN A 174 13.05 43.40 48.13
C ASN A 174 13.85 43.56 49.42
N LYS A 175 14.98 42.85 49.59
CA LYS A 175 15.80 42.93 50.80
C LYS A 175 16.74 44.15 50.81
N ASN A 176 16.98 44.77 49.67
CA ASN A 176 17.89 45.91 49.51
C ASN A 176 17.17 47.28 49.40
N ASN A 177 15.85 47.30 49.55
CA ASN A 177 15.02 48.49 49.75
C ASN A 177 14.55 48.57 51.20
#